data_AF-A0A925ENE5-F1
#
_entry.id   AF-A0A925ENE5-F1
#
_cell.length_a   1.000
_cell.length_b   1.000
_cell.length_c   1.000
_cell.angle_alpha   90.00
_cell.angle_beta   90.00
_cell.angle_gamma   90.00
#
_symmetry.space_group_name_H-M   'P 1'
#
loop_
_entity.id
_entity.type
_entity.pdbx_description
1 polymer ?
#
loop_
_entity_poly.entity_id
_entity_poly.type
_entity_poly.pdbx_seq_one_letter_code
_entity_poly.pdbx_strand_id
1 'polypeptide(L)'
;MAVQKSSEPSSEALFAVSSQLLEILSRAGTSIRNPELEPPTVRADKNSRYLEGRISTDPQEATDGECVRRISIDELSREKWELLKGELDRLQLNGAVENGLLSELEKIGDEQIRRLVYMILTYCNPRQRMLVLFMYREAARRRTGSRVYFKVNDLLEVFGYKAQTDGSFPSRIRSQLHRDLMALHRTEINYARPVQRGKRKKTQLEFRSIVRIRSAELDNMPRDFDLAQAADDGYGCADAYTVELEFFDDESGVVLFNDSVNFEQKDFGRTNEDYETKLLVFLASKLKKDLLQEGDSLVLSKRALFKNLDLFGTNSSRNNQILWRTITNLQEQGYILAAGEVPGKRAPTSMTIKINLEMMRPG
;
A
#
# COMPACT_ATOMS: atom_id res chain seq x y z
N MET A 1 -40.94 38.89 7.72
CA MET A 1 -39.54 38.71 8.16
C MET A 1 -39.42 37.35 8.81
N ALA A 2 -38.86 36.38 8.09
CA ALA A 2 -38.39 35.12 8.66
C ALA A 2 -36.98 34.93 8.11
N VAL A 3 -35.99 34.98 9.00
CA VAL A 3 -34.57 34.87 8.68
C VAL A 3 -34.31 33.42 8.25
N GLN A 4 -33.88 33.25 7.00
CA GLN A 4 -33.25 32.01 6.53
C GLN A 4 -32.02 31.75 7.42
N LYS A 5 -32.10 30.72 8.25
CA LYS A 5 -30.89 30.08 8.77
C LYS A 5 -30.16 29.48 7.58
N SER A 6 -29.05 30.10 7.23
CA SER A 6 -28.00 29.52 6.42
C SER A 6 -27.72 28.11 6.95
N SER A 7 -27.95 27.10 6.11
CA SER A 7 -27.39 25.78 6.31
C SER A 7 -25.88 25.93 6.31
N GLU A 8 -25.27 25.86 7.49
CA GLU A 8 -23.83 25.63 7.61
C GLU A 8 -23.48 24.39 6.77
N PRO A 9 -22.39 24.42 5.98
CA PRO A 9 -21.91 23.21 5.33
C PRO A 9 -21.65 22.17 6.42
N SER A 10 -22.28 21.00 6.30
CA SER A 10 -22.04 19.87 7.19
C SER A 10 -20.54 19.67 7.32
N SER A 11 -20.02 19.60 8.56
CA SER A 11 -18.63 19.17 8.78
C SER A 11 -18.41 17.89 7.98
N GLU A 12 -17.62 17.98 6.91
CA GLU A 12 -17.38 16.88 5.98
C GLU A 12 -16.92 15.67 6.77
N ALA A 13 -17.51 14.50 6.50
CA ALA A 13 -17.13 13.30 7.20
C ALA A 13 -15.65 13.05 6.91
N LEU A 14 -14.82 12.97 7.95
CA LEU A 14 -13.40 12.67 7.83
C LEU A 14 -13.14 11.29 8.42
N PHE A 15 -12.19 10.55 7.85
CA PHE A 15 -11.68 9.32 8.44
C PHE A 15 -10.19 9.45 8.75
N ALA A 16 -9.79 8.96 9.91
CA ALA A 16 -8.42 9.04 10.40
C ALA A 16 -7.61 7.82 9.93
N VAL A 17 -6.38 8.05 9.48
CA VAL A 17 -5.40 7.01 9.14
C VAL A 17 -4.12 7.28 9.92
N SER A 18 -3.53 6.25 10.53
CA SER A 18 -2.27 6.37 11.28
C SER A 18 -1.16 6.97 10.39
N SER A 19 -0.46 7.99 10.91
CA SER A 19 0.68 8.60 10.24
C SER A 19 1.79 7.58 9.99
N GLN A 20 2.06 6.71 10.95
CA GLN A 20 3.01 5.60 10.79
C GLN A 20 2.57 4.62 9.70
N LEU A 21 1.28 4.28 9.61
CA LEU A 21 0.80 3.44 8.53
C LEU A 21 1.05 4.09 7.16
N LEU A 22 0.85 5.40 7.01
CA LEU A 22 1.11 6.09 5.75
C LEU A 22 2.60 6.08 5.37
N GLU A 23 3.49 6.26 6.34
CA GLU A 23 4.94 6.08 6.13
C GLU A 23 5.25 4.64 5.67
N ILE A 24 4.65 3.63 6.31
CA ILE A 24 4.79 2.22 5.95
C ILE A 24 4.21 1.95 4.56
N LEU A 25 3.02 2.45 4.20
CA LEU A 25 2.40 2.23 2.90
C LEU A 25 3.25 2.84 1.77
N SER A 26 3.86 4.01 2.01
CA SER A 26 4.79 4.62 1.06
C SER A 26 6.03 3.76 0.87
N ARG A 27 6.58 3.21 1.97
CA ARG A 27 7.85 2.49 1.99
C ARG A 27 7.75 1.01 1.63
N ALA A 28 6.92 0.28 2.36
CA ALA A 28 6.66 -1.13 2.14
C ALA A 28 6.05 -1.41 0.77
N GLY A 29 5.54 -0.40 0.06
CA GLY A 29 5.04 -0.51 -1.31
C GLY A 29 6.04 -0.23 -2.43
N THR A 30 7.34 -0.11 -2.11
CA THR A 30 8.43 0.03 -3.09
C THR A 30 8.38 -1.07 -4.16
N SER A 31 8.35 -0.69 -5.45
CA SER A 31 8.25 -1.69 -6.53
C SER A 31 9.59 -2.33 -6.88
N ILE A 32 9.54 -3.40 -7.68
CA ILE A 32 10.72 -4.09 -8.22
C ILE A 32 11.65 -3.21 -9.07
N ARG A 33 11.17 -2.05 -9.53
CA ARG A 33 11.97 -1.09 -10.31
C ARG A 33 12.88 -0.25 -9.41
N ASN A 34 12.64 -0.28 -8.11
CA ASN A 34 13.35 0.55 -7.17
C ASN A 34 14.68 -0.11 -6.78
N PRO A 35 15.81 0.59 -6.91
CA PRO A 35 17.12 0.04 -6.61
C PRO A 35 17.33 -0.27 -5.12
N GLU A 36 16.46 0.24 -4.23
CA GLU A 36 16.53 -0.03 -2.81
C GLU A 36 15.86 -1.36 -2.42
N LEU A 37 15.07 -1.96 -3.33
CA LEU A 37 14.52 -3.30 -3.12
C LEU A 37 15.61 -4.34 -3.39
N GLU A 38 16.00 -5.05 -2.35
CA GLU A 38 16.91 -6.18 -2.47
C GLU A 38 16.17 -7.42 -3.00
N PRO A 39 16.87 -8.32 -3.72
CA PRO A 39 16.32 -9.63 -4.08
C PRO A 39 15.77 -10.35 -2.85
N PRO A 40 14.55 -10.91 -2.94
CA PRO A 40 13.98 -11.63 -1.81
C PRO A 40 14.85 -12.85 -1.47
N THR A 41 14.96 -13.13 -0.18
CA THR A 41 15.77 -14.24 0.33
C THR A 41 14.99 -15.07 1.32
N VAL A 42 15.38 -16.33 1.43
CA VAL A 42 14.84 -17.22 2.44
C VAL A 42 15.69 -17.10 3.72
N ARG A 43 15.04 -16.87 4.87
CA ARG A 43 15.66 -16.75 6.19
C ARG A 43 15.10 -17.80 7.15
N ALA A 44 15.92 -18.23 8.09
CA ALA A 44 15.51 -19.08 9.19
C ALA A 44 16.04 -18.51 10.50
N ASP A 45 15.13 -18.30 11.45
CA ASP A 45 15.43 -18.01 12.85
C ASP A 45 15.28 -19.30 13.67
N LYS A 46 15.52 -19.25 14.99
CA LYS A 46 15.55 -20.45 15.86
C LYS A 46 14.31 -21.34 15.75
N ASN A 47 13.13 -20.76 15.53
CA ASN A 47 11.86 -21.49 15.54
C ASN A 47 11.01 -21.27 14.28
N SER A 48 11.47 -20.46 13.32
CA SER A 48 10.60 -20.00 12.23
C SER A 48 11.37 -19.69 10.96
N ARG A 49 10.69 -19.85 9.84
CA ARG A 49 11.21 -19.73 8.48
C ARG A 49 10.39 -18.70 7.72
N TYR A 50 11.09 -17.81 7.01
CA TYR A 50 10.46 -16.67 6.35
C TYR A 50 11.02 -16.44 4.95
N LEU A 51 10.14 -16.06 4.02
CA LEU A 51 10.51 -15.35 2.81
C LEU A 51 10.62 -13.87 3.15
N GLU A 52 11.80 -13.28 2.96
CA GLU A 52 12.11 -11.91 3.34
C GLU A 52 12.38 -11.04 2.10
N GLY A 53 11.70 -9.90 1.99
CA GLY A 53 12.02 -8.84 1.03
C GLY A 53 12.46 -7.58 1.76
N ARG A 54 13.65 -7.06 1.46
CA ARG A 54 14.25 -5.94 2.18
C ARG A 54 14.28 -4.68 1.34
N ILE A 55 13.98 -3.54 1.97
CA ILE A 55 14.01 -2.23 1.35
C ILE A 55 14.99 -1.36 2.15
N SER A 56 16.18 -1.15 1.57
CA SER A 56 17.33 -0.55 2.26
C SER A 56 17.26 0.97 2.32
N THR A 57 17.72 1.56 3.42
CA THR A 57 17.70 3.02 3.65
C THR A 57 18.42 3.79 2.53
N ASP A 58 17.89 4.95 2.13
CA ASP A 58 18.65 5.88 1.27
C ASP A 58 19.58 6.73 2.13
N PRO A 59 20.92 6.60 2.00
CA PRO A 59 21.85 7.41 2.76
C PRO A 59 21.76 8.91 2.42
N GLN A 60 21.14 9.27 1.30
CA GLN A 60 20.93 10.66 0.88
C GLN A 60 19.60 11.26 1.37
N GLU A 61 18.68 10.44 1.90
CA GLU A 61 17.39 10.89 2.43
C GLU A 61 17.19 10.35 3.85
N ALA A 62 17.57 11.18 4.83
CA ALA A 62 17.55 10.84 6.26
C ALA A 62 16.16 10.52 6.84
N THR A 63 15.08 10.66 6.06
CA THR A 63 13.70 10.42 6.51
C THR A 63 13.25 8.98 6.37
N ASP A 64 13.97 8.14 5.63
CA ASP A 64 13.46 6.83 5.23
C ASP A 64 14.16 5.72 6.03
N GLY A 65 13.40 5.05 6.89
CA GLY A 65 13.86 3.87 7.63
C GLY A 65 13.97 2.62 6.74
N GLU A 66 14.72 1.64 7.23
CA GLU A 66 14.71 0.28 6.67
C GLU A 66 13.31 -0.32 6.86
N CYS A 67 12.83 -1.03 5.84
CA CYS A 67 11.58 -1.75 5.88
C CYS A 67 11.80 -3.17 5.38
N VAL A 68 11.31 -4.15 6.12
CA VAL A 68 11.44 -5.56 5.78
C VAL A 68 10.06 -6.18 5.70
N ARG A 69 9.76 -6.82 4.57
CA ARG A 69 8.57 -7.64 4.34
C ARG A 69 8.89 -9.08 4.71
N ARG A 70 8.03 -9.76 5.46
CA ARG A 70 8.21 -11.17 5.83
C ARG A 70 6.94 -11.95 5.59
N ILE A 71 7.05 -13.10 4.95
CA ILE A 71 5.96 -14.08 4.83
C ILE A 71 6.43 -15.35 5.53
N SER A 72 5.67 -15.84 6.51
CA SER A 72 5.97 -17.14 7.12
C SER A 72 5.82 -18.23 6.07
N ILE A 73 6.80 -19.14 6.07
CA ILE A 73 6.86 -20.31 5.19
C ILE A 73 7.16 -21.57 6.00
N ASP A 74 6.74 -21.57 7.28
CA ASP A 74 6.92 -22.70 8.20
C ASP A 74 6.17 -23.96 7.75
N GLU A 75 5.06 -23.76 7.04
CA GLU A 75 4.23 -24.82 6.48
C GLU A 75 4.85 -25.48 5.22
N LEU A 76 5.90 -24.88 4.63
CA LEU A 76 6.56 -25.48 3.48
C LEU A 76 7.33 -26.74 3.88
N SER A 77 7.11 -27.79 3.10
CA SER A 77 7.92 -29.00 3.15
C SER A 77 9.39 -28.67 2.86
N ARG A 78 10.30 -29.54 3.32
CA ARG A 78 11.74 -29.37 3.04
C ARG A 78 12.05 -29.32 1.55
N GLU A 79 11.34 -30.08 0.74
CA GLU A 79 11.48 -30.09 -0.72
C GLU A 79 11.06 -28.75 -1.33
N LYS A 80 9.86 -28.25 -0.97
CA LYS A 80 9.37 -26.95 -1.46
C LYS A 80 10.26 -25.79 -1.03
N TRP A 81 10.86 -25.91 0.16
CA TRP A 81 11.81 -24.93 0.66
C TRP A 81 13.10 -24.87 -0.18
N GLU A 82 13.71 -26.01 -0.50
CA GLU A 82 14.90 -26.03 -1.34
C GLU A 82 14.57 -25.63 -2.79
N LEU A 83 13.38 -25.97 -3.29
CA LEU A 83 12.88 -25.47 -4.56
C LEU A 83 12.75 -23.94 -4.54
N LEU A 84 12.11 -23.36 -3.51
CA LEU A 84 11.97 -21.91 -3.36
C LEU A 84 13.33 -21.21 -3.36
N LYS A 85 14.31 -21.71 -2.60
CA LYS A 85 15.67 -21.17 -2.63
C LYS A 85 16.27 -21.20 -4.04
N GLY A 86 16.17 -22.34 -4.72
CA GLY A 86 16.67 -22.48 -6.08
C GLY A 86 16.01 -21.52 -7.08
N GLU A 87 14.71 -21.26 -6.93
CA GLU A 87 13.99 -20.28 -7.75
C GLU A 87 14.42 -18.83 -7.42
N LEU A 88 14.65 -18.50 -6.15
CA LEU A 88 15.15 -17.18 -5.76
C LEU A 88 16.58 -16.91 -6.24
N ASP A 89 17.45 -17.93 -6.21
CA ASP A 89 18.83 -17.80 -6.70
C ASP A 89 18.88 -17.55 -8.22
N ARG A 90 17.88 -18.03 -8.96
CA ARG A 90 17.72 -17.79 -10.41
C ARG A 90 16.98 -16.50 -10.72
N LEU A 91 16.26 -15.93 -9.77
CA LEU A 91 15.42 -14.76 -9.99
C LEU A 91 16.29 -13.51 -10.24
N GLN A 92 16.23 -13.00 -11.47
CA GLN A 92 16.90 -11.76 -11.83
C GLN A 92 15.90 -10.60 -11.80
N LEU A 93 15.95 -9.77 -10.75
CA LEU A 93 15.05 -8.61 -10.63
C LEU A 93 15.17 -7.64 -11.81
N ASN A 94 16.38 -7.38 -12.31
CA ASN A 94 16.58 -6.54 -13.49
C ASN A 94 15.90 -7.14 -14.73
N GLY A 95 16.03 -8.45 -14.94
CA GLY A 95 15.30 -9.16 -15.99
C GLY A 95 13.78 -9.05 -15.81
N ALA A 96 13.27 -9.11 -14.57
CA ALA A 96 11.85 -8.90 -14.27
C ALA A 96 11.36 -7.47 -14.53
N VAL A 97 12.23 -6.47 -14.41
CA VAL A 97 11.95 -5.08 -14.76
C VAL A 97 11.87 -4.92 -16.29
N GLU A 98 12.77 -5.56 -17.03
CA GLU A 98 12.89 -5.45 -18.49
C GLU A 98 11.84 -6.28 -19.24
N ASN A 99 11.69 -7.56 -18.90
CA ASN A 99 10.82 -8.53 -19.58
C ASN A 99 9.41 -8.59 -18.99
N GLY A 100 9.20 -7.96 -17.82
CA GLY A 100 7.97 -7.99 -17.06
C GLY A 100 7.93 -9.11 -16.02
N LEU A 101 7.52 -8.75 -14.81
CA LEU A 101 7.50 -9.64 -13.65
C LEU A 101 6.70 -10.93 -13.90
N LEU A 102 5.53 -10.84 -14.53
CA LEU A 102 4.68 -12.00 -14.77
C LEU A 102 5.37 -13.03 -15.67
N SER A 103 6.04 -12.58 -16.73
CA SER A 103 6.80 -13.44 -17.65
C SER A 103 7.94 -14.17 -16.94
N GLU A 104 8.66 -13.47 -16.05
CA GLU A 104 9.71 -14.11 -15.24
C GLU A 104 9.13 -15.12 -14.24
N LEU A 105 8.01 -14.80 -13.61
CA LEU A 105 7.37 -15.69 -12.65
C LEU A 105 6.70 -16.90 -13.30
N GLU A 106 6.28 -16.82 -14.56
CA GLU A 106 5.74 -17.96 -15.32
C GLU A 106 6.76 -19.11 -15.47
N LYS A 107 8.07 -18.81 -15.35
CA LYS A 107 9.15 -19.81 -15.37
C LYS A 107 9.15 -20.69 -14.11
N ILE A 108 8.54 -20.22 -13.03
CA ILE A 108 8.36 -20.99 -11.79
C ILE A 108 7.18 -21.94 -11.99
N GLY A 109 7.48 -23.24 -12.08
CA GLY A 109 6.47 -24.29 -12.31
C GLY A 109 5.56 -24.56 -11.12
N ASP A 110 6.02 -24.33 -9.89
CA ASP A 110 5.20 -24.49 -8.68
C ASP A 110 4.39 -23.21 -8.40
N GLU A 111 3.07 -23.34 -8.38
CA GLU A 111 2.13 -22.22 -8.21
C GLU A 111 2.21 -21.60 -6.81
N GLN A 112 2.44 -22.38 -5.76
CA GLN A 112 2.53 -21.87 -4.39
C GLN A 112 3.79 -21.00 -4.25
N ILE A 113 4.93 -21.48 -4.75
CA ILE A 113 6.19 -20.72 -4.79
C ILE A 113 6.03 -19.45 -5.63
N ARG A 114 5.45 -19.58 -6.83
CA ARG A 114 5.19 -18.44 -7.72
C ARG A 114 4.36 -17.35 -7.02
N ARG A 115 3.32 -17.75 -6.26
CA ARG A 115 2.49 -16.82 -5.48
C ARG A 115 3.25 -16.17 -4.34
N LEU A 116 4.07 -16.91 -3.59
CA LEU A 116 4.90 -16.35 -2.52
C LEU A 116 5.88 -15.29 -3.06
N VAL A 117 6.55 -15.58 -4.18
CA VAL A 117 7.47 -14.64 -4.83
C VAL A 117 6.72 -13.44 -5.40
N TYR A 118 5.57 -13.64 -6.04
CA TYR A 118 4.73 -12.51 -6.49
C TYR A 118 4.29 -11.62 -5.33
N MET A 119 3.83 -12.23 -4.23
CA MET A 119 3.32 -11.55 -3.05
C MET A 119 4.39 -10.66 -2.41
N ILE A 120 5.60 -11.19 -2.17
CA ILE A 120 6.66 -10.42 -1.53
C ILE A 120 7.15 -9.26 -2.40
N LEU A 121 7.17 -9.44 -3.73
CA LEU A 121 7.67 -8.43 -4.69
C LEU A 121 6.64 -7.33 -5.00
N THR A 122 5.35 -7.65 -4.91
CA THR A 122 4.25 -6.72 -5.26
C THR A 122 3.46 -6.22 -4.04
N TYR A 123 3.98 -6.47 -2.84
CA TYR A 123 3.37 -6.03 -1.59
C TYR A 123 3.18 -4.51 -1.53
N CYS A 124 2.08 -4.08 -0.91
CA CYS A 124 1.63 -2.69 -0.84
C CYS A 124 1.62 -1.97 -2.19
N ASN A 125 1.25 -2.68 -3.27
CA ASN A 125 0.98 -2.03 -4.55
C ASN A 125 -0.20 -1.04 -4.43
N PRO A 126 -0.38 -0.11 -5.38
CA PRO A 126 -1.42 0.91 -5.32
C PRO A 126 -2.84 0.41 -5.02
N ARG A 127 -3.23 -0.74 -5.60
CA ARG A 127 -4.54 -1.36 -5.32
C ARG A 127 -4.66 -1.81 -3.87
N GLN A 128 -3.62 -2.40 -3.31
CA GLN A 128 -3.58 -2.77 -1.89
C GLN A 128 -3.64 -1.53 -0.98
N ARG A 129 -2.98 -0.42 -1.36
CA ARG A 129 -3.07 0.84 -0.60
C ARG A 129 -4.48 1.40 -0.59
N MET A 130 -5.16 1.42 -1.75
CA MET A 130 -6.55 1.88 -1.84
C MET A 130 -7.50 0.98 -1.05
N LEU A 131 -7.27 -0.33 -1.06
CA LEU A 131 -8.01 -1.28 -0.24
C LEU A 131 -7.86 -1.00 1.26
N VAL A 132 -6.65 -0.70 1.73
CA VAL A 132 -6.40 -0.32 3.12
C VAL A 132 -7.12 0.99 3.45
N LEU A 133 -6.98 2.04 2.64
CA LEU A 133 -7.66 3.32 2.86
C LEU A 133 -9.19 3.16 2.89
N PHE A 134 -9.74 2.30 2.02
CA PHE A 134 -11.17 1.97 2.03
C PHE A 134 -11.60 1.35 3.35
N MET A 135 -10.84 0.39 3.87
CA MET A 135 -11.16 -0.25 5.15
C MET A 135 -11.14 0.76 6.31
N TYR A 136 -10.19 1.70 6.33
CA TYR A 136 -10.15 2.77 7.32
C TYR A 136 -11.38 3.69 7.22
N ARG A 137 -11.82 4.03 6.00
CA ARG A 137 -13.07 4.77 5.79
C ARG A 137 -14.28 4.01 6.32
N GLU A 138 -14.40 2.72 6.02
CA GLU A 138 -15.52 1.88 6.49
C GLU A 138 -15.50 1.71 8.01
N ALA A 139 -14.33 1.53 8.62
CA ALA A 139 -14.17 1.52 10.08
C ALA A 139 -14.72 2.80 10.73
N ALA A 140 -14.39 3.96 10.16
CA ALA A 140 -14.85 5.26 10.64
C ALA A 140 -16.36 5.43 10.45
N ARG A 141 -16.89 5.13 9.25
CA ARG A 141 -18.33 5.24 8.94
C ARG A 141 -19.19 4.37 9.85
N ARG A 142 -18.76 3.15 10.12
CA ARG A 142 -19.50 2.17 10.93
C ARG A 142 -19.18 2.25 12.42
N ARG A 143 -18.18 3.05 12.82
CA ARG A 143 -17.68 3.19 14.20
C ARG A 143 -17.32 1.85 14.83
N THR A 144 -16.70 0.97 14.04
CA THR A 144 -16.38 -0.41 14.46
C THR A 144 -14.98 -0.56 15.05
N GLY A 145 -14.23 0.55 15.16
CA GLY A 145 -12.83 0.53 15.58
C GLY A 145 -11.95 -0.17 14.54
N SER A 146 -10.96 -0.95 14.99
CA SER A 146 -10.04 -1.66 14.11
C SER A 146 -10.68 -2.77 13.27
N ARG A 147 -11.88 -3.23 13.61
CA ARG A 147 -12.54 -4.36 12.94
C ARG A 147 -13.45 -3.88 11.81
N VAL A 148 -13.32 -4.45 10.63
CA VAL A 148 -14.09 -4.06 9.43
C VAL A 148 -14.71 -5.29 8.78
N TYR A 149 -16.01 -5.21 8.49
CA TYR A 149 -16.74 -6.20 7.70
C TYR A 149 -17.10 -5.62 6.33
N PHE A 150 -16.89 -6.38 5.26
CA PHE A 150 -17.35 -6.03 3.93
C PHE A 150 -17.69 -7.27 3.10
N LYS A 151 -18.68 -7.13 2.23
CA LYS A 151 -18.96 -8.07 1.15
C LYS A 151 -18.08 -7.77 -0.05
N VAL A 152 -17.63 -8.81 -0.73
CA VAL A 152 -16.72 -8.69 -1.87
C VAL A 152 -17.37 -7.98 -3.04
N ASN A 153 -18.62 -8.28 -3.37
CA ASN A 153 -19.29 -7.64 -4.50
C ASN A 153 -19.49 -6.14 -4.26
N ASP A 154 -19.97 -5.75 -3.07
CA ASP A 154 -20.12 -4.34 -2.69
C ASP A 154 -18.78 -3.59 -2.78
N LEU A 155 -17.68 -4.21 -2.33
CA LEU A 155 -16.35 -3.64 -2.44
C LEU A 155 -15.90 -3.47 -3.89
N LEU A 156 -16.19 -4.45 -4.75
CA LEU A 156 -15.84 -4.37 -6.17
C LEU A 156 -16.61 -3.25 -6.87
N GLU A 157 -17.88 -3.03 -6.52
CA GLU A 157 -18.66 -1.89 -7.02
C GLU A 157 -18.04 -0.56 -6.58
N VAL A 158 -17.62 -0.44 -5.32
CA VAL A 158 -16.93 0.76 -4.80
C VAL A 158 -15.62 1.02 -5.55
N PHE A 159 -14.92 -0.04 -5.98
CA PHE A 159 -13.73 0.08 -6.82
C PHE A 159 -14.03 0.34 -8.30
N GLY A 160 -15.29 0.56 -8.67
CA GLY A 160 -15.71 0.92 -10.02
C GLY A 160 -15.83 -0.28 -10.96
N TYR A 161 -15.74 -1.52 -10.46
CA TYR A 161 -15.97 -2.70 -11.28
C TYR A 161 -17.46 -2.86 -11.57
N LYS A 162 -17.78 -3.32 -12.78
CA LYS A 162 -19.17 -3.56 -13.20
C LYS A 162 -19.53 -5.02 -13.00
N ALA A 163 -20.67 -5.25 -12.33
CA ALA A 163 -21.28 -6.56 -12.26
C ALA A 163 -21.72 -7.04 -13.65
N GLN A 164 -21.74 -8.36 -13.82
CA GLN A 164 -22.35 -9.04 -14.96
C GLN A 164 -23.88 -8.98 -14.86
N THR A 165 -24.58 -9.42 -15.91
CA THR A 165 -26.06 -9.39 -15.97
C THR A 165 -26.75 -10.19 -14.88
N ASP A 166 -26.07 -11.20 -14.33
CA ASP A 166 -26.55 -12.03 -13.22
C ASP A 166 -26.20 -11.45 -11.83
N GLY A 167 -25.62 -10.25 -11.77
CA GLY A 167 -25.15 -9.61 -10.53
C GLY A 167 -23.81 -10.15 -10.01
N SER A 168 -23.18 -11.10 -10.71
CA SER A 168 -21.89 -11.66 -10.33
C SER A 168 -20.71 -10.83 -10.87
N PHE A 169 -19.51 -11.06 -10.34
CA PHE A 169 -18.28 -10.48 -10.86
C PHE A 169 -17.42 -11.55 -11.53
N PRO A 170 -16.68 -11.20 -12.61
CA PRO A 170 -15.71 -12.10 -13.21
C PRO A 170 -14.77 -12.73 -12.17
N SER A 171 -14.62 -14.06 -12.23
CA SER A 171 -13.77 -14.82 -11.30
C SER A 171 -12.36 -14.24 -11.19
N ARG A 172 -11.78 -13.79 -12.31
CA ARG A 172 -10.48 -13.13 -12.37
C ARG A 172 -10.37 -11.92 -11.44
N ILE A 173 -11.40 -11.07 -11.39
CA ILE A 173 -11.42 -9.86 -10.54
C ILE A 173 -11.52 -10.26 -9.07
N ARG A 174 -12.41 -11.19 -8.75
CA ARG A 174 -12.56 -11.73 -7.39
C ARG A 174 -11.26 -12.38 -6.90
N SER A 175 -10.64 -13.24 -7.71
CA SER A 175 -9.35 -13.88 -7.38
C SER A 175 -8.24 -12.86 -7.18
N GLN A 176 -8.25 -11.75 -7.91
CA GLN A 176 -7.25 -10.71 -7.72
C GLN A 176 -7.43 -9.99 -6.37
N LEU A 177 -8.65 -9.56 -6.04
CA LEU A 177 -8.95 -8.97 -4.74
C LEU A 177 -8.57 -9.93 -3.59
N HIS A 178 -8.86 -11.22 -3.73
CA HIS A 178 -8.44 -12.23 -2.76
C HIS A 178 -6.92 -12.26 -2.59
N ARG A 179 -6.15 -12.25 -3.69
CA ARG A 179 -4.68 -12.20 -3.64
C ARG A 179 -4.16 -10.96 -2.92
N ASP A 180 -4.80 -9.80 -3.11
CA ASP A 180 -4.42 -8.57 -2.41
C ASP A 180 -4.72 -8.63 -0.92
N LEU A 181 -5.87 -9.18 -0.54
CA LEU A 181 -6.22 -9.43 0.86
C LEU A 181 -5.24 -10.42 1.50
N MET A 182 -4.92 -11.52 0.81
CA MET A 182 -3.94 -12.49 1.29
C MET A 182 -2.54 -11.89 1.43
N ALA A 183 -2.13 -11.03 0.49
CA ALA A 183 -0.85 -10.32 0.58
C ALA A 183 -0.78 -9.46 1.84
N LEU A 184 -1.79 -8.62 2.07
CA LEU A 184 -1.93 -7.76 3.26
C LEU A 184 -2.02 -8.58 4.56
N HIS A 185 -2.64 -9.76 4.50
CA HIS A 185 -2.82 -10.65 5.65
C HIS A 185 -1.56 -11.43 6.05
N ARG A 186 -0.86 -12.01 5.06
CA ARG A 186 0.25 -12.94 5.28
C ARG A 186 1.59 -12.25 5.42
N THR A 187 1.72 -11.01 4.95
CA THR A 187 2.97 -10.26 5.02
C THR A 187 3.03 -9.46 6.32
N GLU A 188 4.03 -9.73 7.11
CA GLU A 188 4.42 -8.91 8.26
C GLU A 188 5.42 -7.86 7.81
N ILE A 189 5.27 -6.64 8.34
CA ILE A 189 6.25 -5.57 8.18
C ILE A 189 7.06 -5.47 9.44
N ASN A 190 8.37 -5.63 9.26
CA ASN A 190 9.37 -5.36 10.26
C ASN A 190 9.98 -3.99 10.00
N TYR A 191 9.84 -3.10 10.97
CA TYR A 191 10.30 -1.72 10.88
C TYR A 191 10.82 -1.23 12.24
N ALA A 192 11.75 -0.27 12.17
CA ALA A 192 12.40 0.32 13.34
C ALA A 192 11.69 1.61 13.76
N ARG A 193 11.27 1.70 15.03
CA ARG A 193 10.73 2.92 15.64
C ARG A 193 11.73 3.48 16.66
N PRO A 194 12.07 4.78 16.60
CA PRO A 194 12.83 5.41 17.67
C PRO A 194 11.94 5.54 18.92
N VAL A 195 12.43 5.05 20.06
CA VAL A 195 11.72 5.11 21.35
C VAL A 195 12.61 5.80 22.36
N GLN A 196 12.07 6.85 22.99
CA GLN A 196 12.74 7.58 24.05
C GLN A 196 12.38 6.95 25.40
N ARG A 197 13.36 6.32 26.06
CA ARG A 197 13.22 5.82 27.44
C ARG A 197 14.14 6.63 28.35
N GLY A 198 13.57 7.62 29.04
CA GLY A 198 14.32 8.58 29.83
C GLY A 198 15.26 9.43 28.97
N LYS A 199 16.55 9.47 29.31
CA LYS A 199 17.58 10.22 28.56
C LYS A 199 18.19 9.47 27.38
N ARG A 200 17.86 8.18 27.17
CA ARG A 200 18.46 7.36 26.10
C ARG A 200 17.47 7.17 24.95
N LYS A 201 17.92 7.46 23.73
CA LYS A 201 17.24 7.04 22.49
C LYS A 201 17.56 5.57 22.25
N LYS A 202 16.54 4.73 22.12
CA LYS A 202 16.65 3.33 21.70
C LYS A 202 15.87 3.13 20.41
N THR A 203 16.20 2.08 19.68
CA THR A 203 15.40 1.61 18.54
C THR A 203 14.60 0.41 18.99
N GLN A 204 13.27 0.48 18.86
CA GLN A 204 12.38 -0.65 19.04
C GLN A 204 12.06 -1.22 17.67
N LEU A 205 12.19 -2.54 17.54
CA LEU A 205 11.80 -3.28 16.36
C LEU A 205 10.35 -3.73 16.54
N GLU A 206 9.48 -3.38 15.61
CA GLU A 206 8.08 -3.81 15.60
C GLU A 206 7.81 -4.72 14.41
N PHE A 207 6.95 -5.72 14.63
CA PHE A 207 6.51 -6.69 13.65
C PHE A 207 5.00 -6.66 13.61
N ARG A 208 4.42 -6.26 12.48
CA ARG A 208 2.97 -6.10 12.37
C ARG A 208 2.49 -6.30 10.93
N SER A 209 1.37 -6.96 10.73
CA SER A 209 0.70 -6.99 9.42
C SER A 209 -0.15 -5.74 9.27
N ILE A 210 -0.44 -5.30 8.04
CA ILE A 210 -1.31 -4.12 7.87
C ILE A 210 -2.76 -4.49 8.15
N VAL A 211 -3.17 -5.66 7.66
CA VAL A 211 -4.52 -6.21 7.82
C VAL A 211 -4.39 -7.63 8.33
N ARG A 212 -5.27 -8.06 9.24
CA ARG A 212 -5.38 -9.45 9.64
C ARG A 212 -6.80 -9.95 9.41
N ILE A 213 -6.96 -10.98 8.57
CA ILE A 213 -8.25 -11.60 8.36
C ILE A 213 -8.62 -12.39 9.62
N ARG A 214 -9.81 -12.15 10.14
CA ARG A 214 -10.35 -12.80 11.34
C ARG A 214 -11.37 -13.88 11.00
N SER A 215 -12.18 -13.64 9.99
CA SER A 215 -13.09 -14.64 9.43
C SER A 215 -13.38 -14.32 7.96
N ALA A 216 -13.82 -15.35 7.24
CA ALA A 216 -14.34 -15.26 5.90
C ALA A 216 -15.68 -16.00 5.84
N GLU A 217 -16.63 -15.48 5.08
CA GLU A 217 -17.95 -16.07 4.86
C GLU A 217 -18.05 -16.51 3.40
N LEU A 218 -18.53 -17.73 3.19
CA LEU A 218 -18.74 -18.33 1.88
C LEU A 218 -20.21 -18.71 1.80
N ASP A 219 -20.93 -18.08 0.88
CA ASP A 219 -22.33 -18.38 0.62
C ASP A 219 -22.41 -19.68 -0.20
N ASN A 220 -23.36 -20.56 0.15
CA ASN A 220 -23.65 -21.79 -0.60
C ASN A 220 -22.47 -22.78 -0.75
N MET A 221 -21.75 -23.05 0.35
CA MET A 221 -20.60 -23.96 0.37
C MET A 221 -20.96 -25.44 0.14
N PRO A 222 -20.23 -26.16 -0.74
CA PRO A 222 -20.10 -27.61 -0.64
C PRO A 222 -19.45 -27.99 0.70
N ARG A 223 -19.77 -29.15 1.26
CA ARG A 223 -19.35 -29.56 2.62
C ARG A 223 -17.83 -29.72 2.82
N ASP A 224 -17.01 -29.64 1.77
CA ASP A 224 -15.62 -30.10 1.75
C ASP A 224 -14.58 -28.99 1.46
N PHE A 225 -14.92 -27.72 1.74
CA PHE A 225 -14.02 -26.58 1.45
C PHE A 225 -12.85 -26.50 2.42
N ASP A 226 -11.62 -26.64 1.90
CA ASP A 226 -10.38 -26.48 2.66
C ASP A 226 -9.94 -25.01 2.65
N LEU A 227 -10.05 -24.34 3.81
CA LEU A 227 -9.70 -22.93 3.99
C LEU A 227 -8.18 -22.68 3.91
N ALA A 228 -7.35 -23.66 4.27
CA ALA A 228 -5.89 -23.56 4.24
C ALA A 228 -5.37 -23.74 2.81
N GLN A 229 -5.95 -24.68 2.05
CA GLN A 229 -5.68 -24.84 0.62
C GLN A 229 -6.34 -23.76 -0.25
N ALA A 230 -7.45 -23.14 0.16
CA ALA A 230 -8.14 -22.15 -0.69
C ALA A 230 -7.25 -20.98 -1.15
N ALA A 231 -6.36 -20.52 -0.27
CA ALA A 231 -5.40 -19.46 -0.58
C ALA A 231 -4.24 -19.93 -1.51
N ASP A 232 -3.90 -21.23 -1.49
CA ASP A 232 -2.73 -21.80 -2.15
C ASP A 232 -3.08 -22.57 -3.45
N ASP A 233 -4.29 -23.14 -3.55
CA ASP A 233 -4.70 -24.08 -4.60
C ASP A 233 -5.83 -23.56 -5.52
N GLY A 234 -6.21 -22.28 -5.42
CA GLY A 234 -7.00 -21.61 -6.45
C GLY A 234 -8.52 -21.64 -6.25
N TYR A 235 -9.00 -21.86 -5.03
CA TYR A 235 -10.41 -21.68 -4.71
C TYR A 235 -10.76 -20.19 -4.53
N GLY A 236 -11.97 -19.84 -4.93
CA GLY A 236 -12.41 -18.46 -5.16
C GLY A 236 -12.35 -17.56 -3.93
N CYS A 237 -12.30 -16.25 -4.19
CA CYS A 237 -12.51 -15.23 -3.16
C CYS A 237 -13.81 -15.52 -2.40
N ALA A 238 -13.74 -15.51 -1.06
CA ALA A 238 -14.91 -15.57 -0.20
C ALA A 238 -15.92 -14.46 -0.51
N ASP A 239 -17.16 -14.61 -0.05
CA ASP A 239 -18.23 -13.64 -0.33
C ASP A 239 -18.18 -12.44 0.61
N ALA A 240 -17.70 -12.64 1.83
CA ALA A 240 -17.41 -11.55 2.76
C ALA A 240 -16.19 -11.85 3.63
N TYR A 241 -15.58 -10.79 4.17
CA TYR A 241 -14.49 -10.89 5.12
C TYR A 241 -14.76 -10.00 6.33
N THR A 242 -14.35 -10.50 7.49
CA THR A 242 -14.07 -9.65 8.65
C THR A 242 -12.57 -9.55 8.83
N VAL A 243 -12.06 -8.32 8.83
CA VAL A 243 -10.64 -8.02 8.97
C VAL A 243 -10.38 -7.11 10.16
N GLU A 244 -9.14 -7.10 10.63
CA GLU A 244 -8.65 -6.20 11.66
C GLU A 244 -7.49 -5.36 11.12
N LEU A 245 -7.56 -4.06 11.35
CA LEU A 245 -6.56 -3.06 10.97
C LEU A 245 -5.55 -2.91 12.11
N GLU A 246 -4.36 -3.51 11.98
CA GLU A 246 -3.46 -3.58 13.13
C GLU A 246 -2.81 -2.22 13.47
N PHE A 247 -2.84 -1.24 12.56
CA PHE A 247 -2.34 0.12 12.78
C PHE A 247 -3.45 1.13 13.14
N PHE A 248 -4.64 0.68 13.53
CA PHE A 248 -5.79 1.57 13.73
C PHE A 248 -5.60 2.55 14.91
N ASP A 249 -5.19 2.04 16.07
CA ASP A 249 -5.03 2.82 17.32
C ASP A 249 -3.56 3.16 17.63
N ASP A 250 -2.73 3.43 16.61
CA ASP A 250 -1.32 3.75 16.84
C ASP A 250 -1.11 5.19 17.35
N GLU A 251 -0.22 5.34 18.33
CA GLU A 251 0.07 6.62 19.01
C GLU A 251 0.92 7.60 18.16
N SER A 252 1.25 7.28 16.91
CA SER A 252 2.07 8.14 16.04
C SER A 252 1.35 9.38 15.50
N GLY A 253 0.08 9.55 15.84
CA GLY A 253 -0.79 10.58 15.28
C GLY A 253 -1.54 10.07 14.06
N VAL A 254 -2.41 10.92 13.51
CA VAL A 254 -3.27 10.58 12.38
C VAL A 254 -3.26 11.66 11.33
N VAL A 255 -3.54 11.25 10.10
CA VAL A 255 -3.93 12.12 8.99
C VAL A 255 -5.41 11.88 8.73
N LEU A 256 -6.17 12.96 8.67
CA LEU A 256 -7.59 12.94 8.35
C LEU A 256 -7.76 13.07 6.85
N PHE A 257 -8.45 12.11 6.25
CA PHE A 257 -8.87 12.13 4.85
C PHE A 257 -10.34 12.47 4.74
N ASN A 258 -10.70 13.20 3.70
CA ASN A 258 -12.09 13.46 3.35
C ASN A 258 -12.80 12.15 2.92
N ASP A 259 -14.05 11.96 3.34
CA ASP A 259 -14.83 10.77 2.99
C ASP A 259 -15.14 10.67 1.48
N SER A 260 -14.97 11.78 0.74
CA SER A 260 -15.10 11.87 -0.72
C SER A 260 -13.92 11.30 -1.51
N VAL A 261 -12.92 10.71 -0.86
CA VAL A 261 -11.81 10.01 -1.55
C VAL A 261 -12.37 9.05 -2.62
N ASN A 262 -11.86 9.18 -3.84
CA ASN A 262 -12.20 8.28 -4.93
C ASN A 262 -11.43 6.95 -4.77
N PHE A 263 -12.17 5.84 -4.72
CA PHE A 263 -11.62 4.49 -4.61
C PHE A 263 -11.67 3.69 -5.92
N GLU A 264 -12.17 4.29 -7.00
CA GLU A 264 -12.22 3.66 -8.31
C GLU A 264 -10.83 3.25 -8.78
N GLN A 265 -10.72 2.03 -9.29
CA GLN A 265 -9.45 1.48 -9.78
C GLN A 265 -9.49 1.39 -11.30
N LYS A 266 -8.53 2.05 -11.95
CA LYS A 266 -8.35 1.94 -13.41
C LYS A 266 -7.85 0.54 -13.79
N ASP A 267 -8.36 0.03 -14.90
CA ASP A 267 -8.07 -1.20 -15.63
C ASP A 267 -7.17 -2.30 -15.03
N PHE A 268 -7.61 -3.54 -15.26
CA PHE A 268 -6.91 -4.76 -14.88
C PHE A 268 -5.49 -4.83 -15.47
N GLY A 269 -4.47 -4.89 -14.61
CA GLY A 269 -3.11 -5.33 -14.98
C GLY A 269 -2.01 -4.25 -15.03
N ARG A 270 -2.32 -2.96 -14.85
CA ARG A 270 -1.30 -1.89 -14.77
C ARG A 270 -1.17 -1.25 -13.38
N THR A 271 -1.15 -2.07 -12.34
CA THR A 271 -0.99 -1.59 -10.95
C THR A 271 0.37 -0.93 -10.67
N ASN A 272 1.37 -1.13 -11.53
CA ASN A 272 2.72 -0.59 -11.31
C ASN A 272 2.86 0.91 -11.66
N GLU A 273 1.89 1.47 -12.39
CA GLU A 273 1.93 2.83 -12.95
C GLU A 273 0.88 3.78 -12.34
N ASP A 274 0.21 3.37 -11.26
CA ASP A 274 -0.68 4.28 -10.53
C ASP A 274 0.16 5.23 -9.66
N TYR A 275 0.71 6.25 -10.33
CA TYR A 275 1.49 7.31 -9.71
C TYR A 275 0.64 8.23 -8.83
N GLU A 276 -0.66 8.36 -9.11
CA GLU A 276 -1.57 9.22 -8.35
C GLU A 276 -1.70 8.71 -6.91
N THR A 277 -2.03 7.43 -6.73
CA THR A 277 -2.12 6.81 -5.41
C THR A 277 -0.77 6.81 -4.69
N LYS A 278 0.34 6.55 -5.41
CA LYS A 278 1.69 6.59 -4.82
C LYS A 278 2.02 7.98 -4.27
N LEU A 279 1.79 9.02 -5.07
CA LEU A 279 2.06 10.39 -4.67
C LEU A 279 1.14 10.84 -3.54
N LEU A 280 -0.16 10.52 -3.60
CA LEU A 280 -1.12 10.86 -2.55
C LEU A 280 -0.67 10.28 -1.19
N VAL A 281 -0.38 8.98 -1.13
CA VAL A 281 0.08 8.32 0.10
C VAL A 281 1.41 8.90 0.58
N PHE A 282 2.34 9.19 -0.34
CA PHE A 282 3.61 9.82 0.02
C PHE A 282 3.41 11.22 0.62
N LEU A 283 2.60 12.07 0.00
CA LEU A 283 2.29 13.41 0.51
C LEU A 283 1.60 13.33 1.88
N ALA A 284 0.66 12.40 2.04
CA ALA A 284 -0.01 12.12 3.30
C ALA A 284 0.99 11.77 4.41
N SER A 285 1.97 10.91 4.10
CA SER A 285 3.02 10.52 5.06
C SER A 285 3.90 11.69 5.53
N LYS A 286 3.92 12.80 4.79
CA LYS A 286 4.70 14.00 5.15
C LYS A 286 3.88 15.04 5.91
N LEU A 287 2.58 14.83 6.06
CA LEU A 287 1.74 15.69 6.90
C LEU A 287 2.01 15.39 8.37
N LYS A 288 2.62 16.35 9.08
CA LYS A 288 2.78 16.31 10.54
C LYS A 288 2.10 17.54 11.13
N LYS A 289 1.47 17.36 12.30
CA LYS A 289 0.68 18.38 12.99
C LYS A 289 1.44 19.68 13.23
N ASP A 290 2.75 19.59 13.44
CA ASP A 290 3.60 20.75 13.76
C ASP A 290 4.19 21.44 12.51
N LEU A 291 3.97 20.90 11.31
CA LEU A 291 4.65 21.34 10.09
C LEU A 291 3.79 22.13 9.11
N LEU A 292 2.46 22.09 9.23
CA LEU A 292 1.57 22.67 8.22
C LEU A 292 0.37 23.40 8.85
N GLN A 293 0.33 24.71 8.65
CA GLN A 293 -0.81 25.58 8.83
C GLN A 293 -1.50 25.87 7.49
N GLU A 294 -2.68 26.48 7.55
CA GLU A 294 -3.44 26.87 6.35
C GLU A 294 -2.64 27.87 5.50
N GLY A 295 -2.30 27.48 4.28
CA GLY A 295 -1.43 28.26 3.39
C GLY A 295 -0.01 27.71 3.25
N ASP A 296 0.43 26.82 4.14
CA ASP A 296 1.76 26.22 4.07
C ASP A 296 1.89 25.24 2.91
N SER A 297 3.14 25.03 2.49
CA SER A 297 3.48 24.12 1.39
C SER A 297 4.58 23.18 1.80
N LEU A 298 4.46 21.92 1.37
CA LEU A 298 5.52 20.93 1.49
C LEU A 298 6.65 21.30 0.52
N VAL A 299 7.89 21.34 1.01
CA VAL A 299 9.08 21.48 0.18
C VAL A 299 9.77 20.11 0.11
N LEU A 300 9.70 19.48 -1.06
CA LEU A 300 10.22 18.13 -1.30
C LEU A 300 11.28 18.16 -2.39
N SER A 301 12.35 17.39 -2.23
CA SER A 301 13.34 17.25 -3.30
C SER A 301 12.69 16.53 -4.50
N LYS A 302 13.05 16.89 -5.74
CA LYS A 302 12.62 16.11 -6.91
C LYS A 302 13.09 14.66 -6.85
N ARG A 303 14.24 14.42 -6.22
CA ARG A 303 14.76 13.06 -6.00
C ARG A 303 13.78 12.23 -5.17
N ALA A 304 13.28 12.77 -4.05
CA ALA A 304 12.31 12.11 -3.19
C ALA A 304 11.02 11.78 -3.94
N LEU A 305 10.54 12.72 -4.76
CA LEU A 305 9.34 12.54 -5.58
C LEU A 305 9.53 11.44 -6.63
N PHE A 306 10.63 11.48 -7.39
CA PHE A 306 10.93 10.43 -8.37
C PHE A 306 11.10 9.06 -7.72
N LYS A 307 11.80 9.00 -6.59
CA LYS A 307 12.01 7.78 -5.83
C LYS A 307 10.68 7.16 -5.39
N ASN A 308 9.81 7.92 -4.74
CA ASN A 308 8.54 7.40 -4.21
C ASN A 308 7.50 7.08 -5.31
N LEU A 309 7.69 7.63 -6.52
CA LEU A 309 6.91 7.29 -7.69
C LEU A 309 7.50 6.15 -8.53
N ASP A 310 8.69 5.65 -8.19
CA ASP A 310 9.49 4.71 -8.97
C ASP A 310 9.87 5.20 -10.39
N LEU A 311 10.16 6.51 -10.52
CA LEU A 311 10.58 7.16 -11.76
C LEU A 311 12.10 7.10 -11.94
N PHE A 312 12.61 5.90 -12.19
CA PHE A 312 14.05 5.61 -12.35
C PHE A 312 14.53 5.55 -13.80
N GLY A 313 13.71 5.97 -14.76
CA GLY A 313 14.08 5.97 -16.17
C GLY A 313 15.28 6.88 -16.45
N THR A 314 16.14 6.50 -17.39
CA THR A 314 17.29 7.33 -17.83
C THR A 314 16.87 8.62 -18.54
N ASN A 315 15.63 8.68 -19.04
CA ASN A 315 15.06 9.87 -19.65
C ASN A 315 14.43 10.80 -18.60
N SER A 316 15.21 11.76 -18.12
CA SER A 316 14.79 12.75 -17.12
C SER A 316 13.61 13.62 -17.57
N SER A 317 13.49 13.92 -18.88
CA SER A 317 12.37 14.67 -19.43
C SER A 317 11.06 13.89 -19.29
N ARG A 318 11.07 12.60 -19.64
CA ARG A 318 9.90 11.72 -19.48
C ARG A 318 9.50 11.58 -18.00
N ASN A 319 10.46 11.41 -17.09
CA ASN A 319 10.16 11.32 -15.65
C ASN A 319 9.52 12.62 -15.13
N ASN A 320 10.04 13.78 -15.55
CA ASN A 320 9.43 15.08 -15.22
C ASN A 320 8.01 15.21 -15.78
N GLN A 321 7.77 14.77 -17.02
CA GLN A 321 6.42 14.79 -17.61
C GLN A 321 5.43 13.93 -16.82
N ILE A 322 5.85 12.73 -16.40
CA ILE A 322 5.00 11.84 -15.59
C ILE A 322 4.71 12.46 -14.22
N LEU A 323 5.72 13.01 -13.55
CA LEU A 323 5.55 13.71 -12.27
C LEU A 323 4.55 14.87 -12.39
N TRP A 324 4.74 15.77 -13.37
CA TRP A 324 3.86 16.91 -13.55
C TRP A 324 2.44 16.50 -13.93
N ARG A 325 2.27 15.50 -14.81
CA ARG A 325 0.95 14.95 -15.13
C ARG A 325 0.26 14.39 -13.88
N THR A 326 1.01 13.68 -13.03
CA THR A 326 0.47 13.12 -11.77
C THR A 326 0.02 14.23 -10.82
N ILE A 327 0.81 15.29 -10.69
CA ILE A 327 0.46 16.47 -9.89
C ILE A 327 -0.81 17.12 -10.46
N THR A 328 -0.89 17.37 -11.77
CA THR A 328 -2.06 17.97 -12.41
C THR A 328 -3.32 17.14 -12.18
N ASN A 329 -3.24 15.82 -12.31
CA ASN A 329 -4.38 14.95 -12.02
C ASN A 329 -4.85 15.07 -10.55
N LEU A 330 -3.91 15.16 -9.60
CA LEU A 330 -4.23 15.38 -8.18
C LEU A 330 -4.74 16.80 -7.90
N GLN A 331 -4.42 17.79 -8.74
CA GLN A 331 -5.03 19.13 -8.70
C GLN A 331 -6.47 19.10 -9.21
N GLU A 332 -6.74 18.39 -10.30
CA GLU A 332 -8.10 18.19 -10.83
C GLU A 332 -8.99 17.43 -9.84
N GLN A 333 -8.42 16.50 -9.08
CA GLN A 333 -9.10 15.79 -7.97
C GLN A 333 -9.17 16.61 -6.68
N GLY A 334 -8.60 17.80 -6.63
CA GLY A 334 -8.68 18.73 -5.51
C GLY A 334 -7.74 18.45 -4.33
N TYR A 335 -6.86 17.45 -4.39
CA TYR A 335 -5.89 17.16 -3.32
C TYR A 335 -4.71 18.14 -3.26
N ILE A 336 -4.30 18.67 -4.42
CA ILE A 336 -3.23 19.66 -4.54
C ILE A 336 -3.83 20.97 -5.01
N LEU A 337 -3.55 22.06 -4.30
CA LEU A 337 -3.99 23.41 -4.68
C LEU A 337 -3.02 24.05 -5.67
N ALA A 338 -1.72 23.88 -5.44
CA ALA A 338 -0.67 24.45 -6.28
C ALA A 338 0.62 23.64 -6.15
N ALA A 339 1.44 23.64 -7.21
CA ALA A 339 2.79 23.10 -7.18
C ALA A 339 3.74 23.96 -8.03
N GLY A 340 5.00 24.05 -7.63
CA GLY A 340 6.01 24.84 -8.32
C GLY A 340 7.43 24.32 -8.09
N GLU A 341 8.31 24.50 -9.08
CA GLU A 341 9.73 24.20 -8.91
C GLU A 341 10.44 25.36 -8.21
N VAL A 342 11.29 25.03 -7.25
CA VAL A 342 12.17 25.98 -6.56
C VAL A 342 13.60 25.79 -7.08
N PRO A 343 14.18 26.81 -7.75
CA PRO A 343 15.53 26.72 -8.28
C PRO A 343 16.57 26.57 -7.16
N GLY A 344 17.27 25.44 -7.12
CA GLY A 344 18.42 25.25 -6.24
C GLY A 344 19.69 25.74 -6.92
N LYS A 345 20.32 26.81 -6.42
CA LYS A 345 21.60 27.31 -6.99
C LYS A 345 22.77 26.32 -6.84
N ARG A 346 22.70 25.37 -5.89
CA ARG A 346 23.73 24.34 -5.59
C ARG A 346 23.17 23.02 -5.02
N ALA A 347 21.84 22.85 -5.01
CA ALA A 347 21.14 21.71 -4.41
C ALA A 347 20.21 21.07 -5.45
N PRO A 348 19.86 19.78 -5.31
CA PRO A 348 18.86 19.16 -6.19
C PRO A 348 17.58 20.00 -6.21
N THR A 349 17.03 20.21 -7.42
CA THR A 349 15.79 20.97 -7.62
C THR A 349 14.72 20.47 -6.67
N SER A 350 14.13 21.37 -5.89
CA SER A 350 13.04 21.05 -4.98
C SER A 350 11.71 21.52 -5.59
N MET A 351 10.61 20.95 -5.11
CA MET A 351 9.27 21.35 -5.49
C MET A 351 8.51 21.77 -4.23
N THR A 352 7.80 22.88 -4.35
CA THR A 352 6.81 23.33 -3.40
C THR A 352 5.47 22.74 -3.81
N ILE A 353 4.78 22.04 -2.90
CA ILE A 353 3.46 21.46 -3.12
C ILE A 353 2.52 21.94 -2.02
N LYS A 354 1.48 22.69 -2.40
CA LYS A 354 0.43 23.18 -1.51
C LYS A 354 -0.71 22.16 -1.49
N ILE A 355 -0.92 21.52 -0.35
CA ILE A 355 -1.97 20.52 -0.14
C ILE A 355 -3.30 21.21 0.15
N ASN A 356 -4.41 20.62 -0.31
CA ASN A 356 -5.75 21.02 0.11
C ASN A 356 -6.08 20.38 1.47
N LEU A 357 -6.12 21.19 2.53
CA LEU A 357 -6.40 20.73 3.88
C LEU A 357 -7.87 20.30 4.11
N GLU A 358 -8.78 20.63 3.19
CA GLU A 358 -10.15 20.09 3.21
C GLU A 358 -10.17 18.61 2.77
N MET A 359 -9.28 18.25 1.84
CA MET A 359 -9.17 16.88 1.33
C MET A 359 -8.33 15.99 2.24
N MET A 360 -7.25 16.54 2.81
CA MET A 360 -6.33 15.79 3.66
C MET A 360 -5.56 16.71 4.60
N ARG A 361 -5.60 16.46 5.92
CA ARG A 361 -4.93 17.29 6.92
C ARG A 361 -4.38 16.50 8.12
N PRO A 362 -3.37 17.01 8.85
CA PRO A 362 -2.99 16.45 10.14
C PRO A 362 -4.17 16.46 11.12
N GLY A 363 -4.31 15.40 11.93
CA GLY A 363 -5.32 15.28 13.00
C GLY A 363 -4.87 15.80 14.36
#